data_AF-M3GL10-F1
#
_entry.id   AF-M3GL10-F1
#
_cell.length_a   1.000
_cell.length_b   1.000
_cell.length_c   1.000
_cell.angle_alpha   90.00
_cell.angle_beta   90.00
_cell.angle_gamma   90.00
#
_symmetry.space_group_name_H-M   'P 1'
#
loop_
_entity.id
_entity.type
_entity.pdbx_description
1 polymer ?
#
loop_
_entity_poly.entity_id
_entity_poly.type
_entity_poly.pdbx_seq_one_letter_code
_entity_poly.pdbx_strand_id
1 'polypeptide(L)'
;MIKFNLLFPKIFPYVILSSEEVGKEKPSEEFYSRANRLVSEEKVVSMIGDSLKDDIEGALRYGISAIHITSIFSKKQGSLKERTISFEVDSDGKREYSYLETNDLRTALKLFL
;
A
#
# COMPACT_ATOMS: atom_id res chain seq x y z
N MET A 1 17.21 3.51 -15.25
CA MET A 1 17.11 2.07 -14.95
C MET A 1 17.73 1.81 -13.57
N ILE A 2 16.91 1.59 -12.54
CA ILE A 2 17.39 1.25 -11.19
C ILE A 2 17.98 -0.17 -11.23
N LYS A 3 19.17 -0.38 -10.66
CA LYS A 3 19.83 -1.71 -10.60
C LYS A 3 19.21 -2.57 -9.49
N PHE A 4 17.97 -3.01 -9.68
CA PHE A 4 17.18 -3.79 -8.71
C PHE A 4 17.83 -5.12 -8.33
N ASN A 5 18.50 -5.80 -9.28
CA ASN A 5 19.18 -7.08 -9.05
C ASN A 5 20.31 -7.00 -8.01
N LEU A 6 20.74 -5.80 -7.61
CA LEU A 6 21.76 -5.59 -6.57
C LEU A 6 21.15 -5.34 -5.17
N LEU A 7 19.89 -4.89 -5.11
CA LEU A 7 19.28 -4.34 -3.90
C LEU A 7 18.26 -5.28 -3.25
N PHE A 8 17.66 -6.19 -4.02
CA PHE A 8 16.68 -7.14 -3.50
C PHE A 8 17.27 -8.55 -3.41
N PRO A 9 17.08 -9.26 -2.27
CA PRO A 9 17.50 -10.64 -2.14
C PRO A 9 16.85 -11.49 -3.24
N LYS A 10 17.62 -12.33 -3.93
CA LYS A 10 17.10 -13.27 -4.95
C LYS A 10 16.03 -14.24 -4.43
N ILE A 11 15.87 -14.31 -3.12
CA ILE A 11 14.98 -15.23 -2.39
C ILE A 11 13.59 -14.57 -2.17
N PHE A 12 13.47 -13.25 -2.33
CA PHE A 12 12.19 -12.57 -2.13
C PHE A 12 11.43 -12.50 -3.47
N PRO A 13 10.26 -13.16 -3.61
CA PRO A 13 9.46 -13.01 -4.82
C PRO A 13 8.97 -11.58 -4.92
N TYR A 14 9.22 -10.91 -6.05
CA TYR A 14 8.76 -9.56 -6.30
C TYR A 14 8.25 -9.43 -7.73
N VAL A 15 7.25 -8.57 -7.90
CA VAL A 15 6.77 -8.09 -9.20
C VAL A 15 6.81 -6.57 -9.14
N ILE A 16 7.29 -5.94 -10.21
CA ILE A 16 7.30 -4.48 -10.35
C ILE A 16 6.14 -4.13 -11.29
N LEU A 17 5.36 -3.14 -10.91
CA LEU A 17 4.31 -2.56 -11.73
C LEU A 17 4.51 -1.04 -11.75
N SER A 18 4.66 -0.46 -12.93
CA SER A 18 4.79 1.00 -13.09
C SER A 18 3.52 1.61 -13.69
N SER A 19 3.31 2.91 -13.49
CA SER A 19 2.14 3.61 -14.05
C SER A 19 2.19 3.68 -15.57
N GLU A 20 3.39 3.73 -16.17
CA GLU A 20 3.59 3.68 -17.62
C GLU A 20 3.16 2.34 -18.22
N GLU A 21 3.40 1.22 -17.51
CA GLU A 21 2.96 -0.11 -17.94
C GLU A 21 1.44 -0.28 -17.84
N VAL A 22 0.80 0.40 -16.88
CA VAL A 22 -0.67 0.38 -16.71
C VAL A 22 -1.35 1.42 -17.63
N GLY A 23 -0.66 2.51 -17.97
CA GLY A 23 -1.22 3.67 -18.66
C GLY A 23 -2.09 4.57 -17.76
N LYS A 24 -2.05 4.35 -16.44
CA LYS A 24 -2.83 5.08 -15.43
C LYS A 24 -2.02 5.25 -14.16
N GLU A 25 -2.22 6.39 -13.50
CA GLU A 25 -1.61 6.68 -12.20
C GLU A 25 -2.49 6.19 -11.05
N LYS A 26 -1.89 6.01 -9.86
CA LYS A 26 -2.67 5.91 -8.62
C LYS A 26 -3.46 7.22 -8.41
N PRO A 27 -4.65 7.20 -7.79
CA PRO A 27 -5.37 6.05 -7.23
C PRO A 27 -6.44 5.45 -8.18
N SER A 28 -6.16 5.35 -9.47
CA SER A 28 -7.12 4.77 -10.44
C SER A 28 -7.46 3.30 -10.15
N GLU A 29 -8.68 2.90 -10.52
CA GLU A 29 -9.17 1.52 -10.38
C GLU A 29 -8.31 0.56 -11.19
N GLU A 30 -7.88 0.97 -12.39
CA GLU A 30 -7.08 0.15 -13.28
C GLU A 30 -5.72 -0.20 -12.65
N PHE A 31 -5.09 0.76 -11.97
CA PHE A 31 -3.81 0.52 -11.29
C PHE A 31 -3.97 -0.49 -10.14
N TYR A 32 -4.92 -0.26 -9.24
CA TYR A 32 -5.16 -1.14 -8.10
C TYR A 32 -5.67 -2.52 -8.51
N SER A 33 -6.53 -2.60 -9.51
CA SER A 33 -7.00 -3.86 -10.08
C SER A 33 -5.86 -4.65 -10.71
N ARG A 34 -4.95 -3.98 -11.42
CA ARG A 34 -3.77 -4.64 -12.01
C ARG A 34 -2.83 -5.15 -10.94
N ALA A 35 -2.54 -4.34 -9.92
CA ALA A 35 -1.71 -4.74 -8.78
C ALA A 35 -2.31 -5.94 -8.03
N ASN A 36 -3.60 -5.89 -7.69
CA ASN A 36 -4.28 -6.96 -6.96
C ASN A 36 -4.29 -8.29 -7.74
N ARG A 37 -4.46 -8.25 -9.07
CA ARG A 37 -4.39 -9.46 -9.91
C ARG A 37 -3.02 -10.14 -9.85
N LEU A 38 -1.93 -9.38 -9.73
CA LEU A 38 -0.57 -9.94 -9.65
C LEU A 38 -0.29 -10.69 -8.35
N VAL A 39 -1.06 -10.40 -7.30
CA VAL A 39 -0.92 -11.00 -5.95
C VAL A 39 -2.18 -11.76 -5.52
N SER A 40 -3.07 -12.09 -6.45
CA SER A 40 -4.41 -12.61 -6.16
C SER A 40 -4.46 -13.99 -5.51
N GLU A 41 -3.34 -14.73 -5.52
CA GLU A 41 -3.21 -16.02 -4.84
C GLU A 41 -2.82 -15.87 -3.36
N GLU A 42 -2.47 -14.66 -2.92
CA GLU A 42 -2.04 -14.40 -1.54
C GLU A 42 -3.22 -14.33 -0.57
N LYS A 43 -3.05 -14.90 0.62
CA LYS A 43 -4.10 -14.93 1.66
C LYS A 43 -4.33 -13.57 2.32
N VAL A 44 -3.28 -12.74 2.39
CA VAL A 44 -3.31 -11.44 3.05
C VAL A 44 -2.62 -10.44 2.14
N VAL A 45 -3.36 -9.41 1.73
CA VAL A 45 -2.87 -8.34 0.87
C VAL A 45 -3.08 -7.00 1.57
N SER A 46 -2.04 -6.17 1.59
CA SER A 46 -2.11 -4.81 2.13
C SER A 46 -1.26 -3.86 1.29
N MET A 47 -1.77 -2.64 1.09
CA MET A 47 -0.99 -1.53 0.56
C MET A 47 -0.16 -0.91 1.69
N ILE A 48 1.14 -0.70 1.44
CA ILE A 48 2.02 0.07 2.33
C ILE A 48 2.51 1.28 1.55
N GLY A 49 2.21 2.48 2.03
CA GLY A 49 2.56 3.72 1.34
C GLY A 49 2.58 4.93 2.25
N ASP A 50 3.14 6.03 1.75
CA ASP A 50 3.30 7.29 2.46
C ASP A 50 2.27 8.36 2.03
N SER A 51 1.59 8.18 0.89
CA SER A 51 0.54 9.09 0.44
C SER A 51 -0.83 8.68 0.99
N LEU A 52 -1.42 9.52 1.85
CA LEU A 52 -2.80 9.29 2.31
C LEU A 52 -3.80 9.21 1.15
N LYS A 53 -3.58 9.98 0.08
CA LYS A 53 -4.50 10.04 -1.06
C LYS A 53 -4.28 8.91 -2.05
N ASP A 54 -3.03 8.75 -2.51
CA ASP A 54 -2.75 7.84 -3.62
C ASP A 54 -2.64 6.39 -3.14
N ASP A 55 -2.12 6.18 -1.93
CA ASP A 55 -1.86 4.85 -1.37
C ASP A 55 -3.00 4.39 -0.45
N ILE A 56 -3.32 5.20 0.56
CA ILE A 56 -4.25 4.79 1.62
C ILE A 56 -5.68 4.84 1.14
N GLU A 57 -6.16 6.01 0.71
CA GLU A 57 -7.49 6.15 0.12
C GLU A 57 -7.63 5.28 -1.14
N GLY A 58 -6.63 5.27 -2.01
CA GLY A 58 -6.63 4.43 -3.21
C GLY A 58 -6.84 2.95 -2.90
N ALA A 59 -6.08 2.38 -1.97
CA ALA A 59 -6.23 0.97 -1.59
C ALA A 59 -7.59 0.68 -0.94
N LEU A 60 -8.00 1.52 0.02
CA LEU A 60 -9.25 1.34 0.77
C LEU A 60 -10.48 1.41 -0.15
N ARG A 61 -10.46 2.27 -1.17
CA ARG A 61 -11.53 2.39 -2.18
C ARG A 61 -11.79 1.07 -2.91
N TYR A 62 -10.77 0.24 -3.09
CA TYR A 62 -10.86 -1.05 -3.79
C TYR A 62 -10.79 -2.24 -2.81
N GLY A 63 -11.07 -2.02 -1.52
CA GLY A 63 -11.18 -3.08 -0.52
C GLY A 63 -9.85 -3.69 -0.08
N ILE A 64 -8.73 -3.01 -0.33
CA ILE A 64 -7.39 -3.46 0.06
C ILE A 64 -7.02 -2.79 1.40
N SER A 65 -6.63 -3.58 2.40
CA SER A 65 -6.15 -3.03 3.69
C SER A 65 -4.94 -2.13 3.46
N ALA A 66 -4.81 -1.07 4.26
CA ALA A 66 -3.77 -0.07 4.07
C ALA A 66 -2.97 0.20 5.34
N ILE A 67 -1.66 0.41 5.17
CA ILE A 67 -0.72 0.80 6.22
C ILE A 67 -0.01 2.08 5.76
N HIS A 68 -0.25 3.16 6.47
CA HIS A 68 0.42 4.45 6.28
C HIS A 68 1.78 4.44 6.98
N ILE A 69 2.84 4.68 6.21
CA ILE A 69 4.18 4.87 6.74
C ILE A 69 4.57 6.34 6.68
N THR A 70 4.82 6.93 7.85
CA THR A 70 5.29 8.34 7.93
C THR A 70 6.82 8.47 7.77
N SER A 71 7.53 7.34 7.76
CA SER A 71 8.97 7.25 7.46
C SER A 71 9.36 5.81 7.12
N ILE A 72 10.34 5.65 6.21
CA ILE A 72 10.88 4.34 5.85
C ILE A 72 11.70 3.75 7.01
N PHE A 73 12.56 4.55 7.63
CA PHE A 73 13.44 4.12 8.73
C PHE A 73 13.43 5.15 9.85
N SER A 74 12.83 4.79 10.98
CA SER A 74 12.89 5.60 12.19
C SER A 74 14.03 5.14 13.10
N LYS A 75 14.66 6.11 13.78
CA LYS A 75 15.62 5.84 14.86
C LYS A 75 14.95 5.17 16.06
N LYS A 76 13.67 5.48 16.30
CA LYS A 76 12.85 4.90 17.36
C LYS A 76 11.56 4.36 16.75
N GLN A 77 11.49 3.04 16.63
CA GLN A 77 10.29 2.34 16.12
C GLN A 77 9.11 2.67 17.03
N GLY A 78 8.11 3.31 16.46
CA GLY A 78 6.82 3.52 17.10
C GLY A 78 5.98 2.25 17.02
N SER A 79 4.93 2.19 17.86
CA SER A 79 3.91 1.17 17.74
C SER A 79 3.03 1.41 16.52
N LEU A 80 2.39 0.35 16.03
CA LEU A 80 1.24 0.48 15.13
C LEU A 80 0.11 1.22 15.84
N LYS A 81 -0.58 2.08 15.09
CA LYS A 81 -1.75 2.82 15.57
C LYS A 81 -2.88 2.64 14.58
N GLU A 82 -4.08 2.39 15.08
CA GLU A 82 -5.28 2.46 14.25
C GLU A 82 -5.68 3.93 14.05
N ARG A 83 -6.03 4.27 12.81
CA ARG A 83 -6.46 5.59 12.38
C ARG A 83 -7.71 5.45 11.51
N THR A 84 -8.46 6.53 11.38
CA THR A 84 -9.59 6.61 10.45
C THR A 84 -9.36 7.70 9.42
N ILE A 85 -9.92 7.51 8.24
CA ILE A 85 -9.99 8.49 7.16
C ILE A 85 -11.40 8.45 6.56
N SER A 86 -11.90 9.59 6.11
CA SER A 86 -13.18 9.64 5.41
C SER A 86 -13.06 10.33 4.07
N PHE A 87 -13.59 9.70 3.03
CA PHE A 87 -13.56 10.20 1.67
C PHE A 87 -14.85 9.84 0.92
N GLU A 88 -15.12 10.57 -0.16
CA GLU A 88 -16.28 10.34 -1.02
C GLU A 88 -16.06 9.14 -1.93
N VAL A 89 -17.05 8.24 -1.95
CA VAL A 89 -17.11 7.11 -2.87
C VAL A 89 -18.26 7.39 -3.83
N ASP A 90 -17.95 7.40 -5.13
CA ASP A 90 -18.75 7.94 -6.24
C ASP A 90 -20.26 7.97 -6.02
N SER A 91 -20.87 6.81 -5.71
CA SER A 91 -22.33 6.67 -5.58
C SER A 91 -22.85 6.59 -4.15
N ASP A 92 -21.96 6.41 -3.16
CA ASP A 92 -22.31 6.06 -1.79
C ASP A 92 -22.07 7.19 -0.77
N GLY A 93 -21.65 8.36 -1.26
CA GLY A 93 -21.34 9.51 -0.43
C GLY A 93 -20.06 9.33 0.40
N LYS A 94 -19.94 10.11 1.47
CA LYS A 94 -18.76 10.08 2.34
C LYS A 94 -18.80 8.85 3.23
N ARG A 95 -17.78 7.99 3.11
CA ARG A 95 -17.59 6.80 3.97
C ARG A 95 -16.35 6.96 4.84
N GLU A 96 -16.38 6.33 6.01
CA GLU A 96 -15.25 6.24 6.92
C GLU A 96 -14.60 4.86 6.82
N TYR A 97 -13.27 4.85 6.82
CA TYR A 97 -12.44 3.65 6.74
C TYR A 97 -11.36 3.70 7.81
N SER A 98 -10.95 2.53 8.32
CA SER A 98 -9.79 2.41 9.19
C SER A 98 -8.55 1.96 8.42
N TYR A 99 -7.38 2.40 8.90
CA TYR A 99 -6.07 1.99 8.42
C TYR A 99 -5.07 1.95 9.57
N LEU A 100 -3.95 1.27 9.36
CA LEU A 100 -2.86 1.24 10.33
C LEU A 100 -1.82 2.31 10.00
N GLU A 101 -1.24 2.94 11.00
CA GLU A 101 -0.17 3.92 10.85
C GLU A 101 1.06 3.48 11.64
N THR A 102 2.23 3.63 11.04
CA THR A 102 3.51 3.50 11.73
C THR A 102 4.52 4.52 11.20
N ASN A 103 5.64 4.68 11.92
CA ASN A 103 6.76 5.52 11.51
C ASN A 103 7.96 4.70 11.02
N ASP A 104 7.78 3.40 10.77
CA ASP A 104 8.88 2.53 10.36
C ASP A 104 8.39 1.37 9.50
N LEU A 105 8.97 1.21 8.31
CA LEU A 105 8.62 0.14 7.39
C LEU A 105 8.83 -1.25 8.02
N ARG A 106 9.85 -1.42 8.88
CA ARG A 106 10.11 -2.70 9.55
C ARG A 106 8.98 -3.10 10.48
N THR A 107 8.31 -2.13 11.10
CA THR A 107 7.14 -2.39 11.94
C THR A 107 5.96 -2.89 11.11
N ALA A 108 5.73 -2.30 9.93
CA ALA A 108 4.68 -2.75 9.02
C ALA A 108 4.94 -4.17 8.49
N LEU A 109 6.17 -4.45 8.04
CA LEU A 109 6.53 -5.75 7.46
C LEU A 109 6.41 -6.92 8.45
N LYS A 110 6.60 -6.68 9.76
CA LYS A 110 6.40 -7.70 10.81
C LYS A 110 4.98 -8.26 10.88
N LEU A 111 4.00 -7.62 10.24
CA LEU A 111 2.63 -8.14 10.16
C LEU A 111 2.49 -9.31 9.16
N PHE A 112 3.48 -9.53 8.31
CA PHE A 112 3.45 -10.51 7.21
C PHE A 112 4.55 -11.59 7.32
N LEU A 113 5.36 -11.54 8.39
CA LEU A 113 6.46 -12.47 8.68
C LEU A 113 6.09 -13.38 9.85
#